data_AF-A0A8H4A2B3-F1
#
_entry.id   AF-A0A8H4A2B3-F1
#
_cell.length_a   1.000
_cell.length_b   1.000
_cell.length_c   1.000
_cell.angle_alpha   90.00
_cell.angle_beta   90.00
_cell.angle_gamma   90.00
#
_symmetry.space_group_name_H-M   'P 1'
#
loop_
_entity.id
_entity.type
_entity.pdbx_description
1 polymer ?
#
loop_
_entity_poly.entity_id
_entity_poly.type
_entity_poly.pdbx_seq_one_letter_code
_entity_poly.pdbx_strand_id
1 'polypeptide(L)'
;MPSLVSYALVSILFTISYFFSLLAMLLPNWLVFSTRPSRPFHTSVYYGLFKKCTRYNDTCRPFPSSDQNDCAERNFCEEWEAAAIGMILAAVVGGLAWLHLISVLLGGRAMRDRAWKILSVLFFVYGIRNFDI
;
A
#
# COMPACT_ATOMS: atom_id res chain seq x y z
N MET A 1 -25.39 9.38 17.81
CA MET A 1 -23.97 9.03 18.00
C MET A 1 -23.83 7.53 17.75
N PRO A 2 -22.84 7.05 16.97
CA PRO A 2 -22.65 5.63 16.71
C PRO A 2 -22.41 4.85 18.01
N SER A 3 -22.86 3.59 18.06
CA SER A 3 -22.66 2.73 19.23
C SER A 3 -21.19 2.31 19.38
N LEU A 4 -20.79 1.91 20.59
CA LEU A 4 -19.45 1.33 20.81
C LEU A 4 -19.21 0.10 19.92
N VAL A 5 -20.24 -0.73 19.74
CA VAL A 5 -20.17 -1.91 18.88
C VAL A 5 -19.86 -1.52 17.44
N SER A 6 -20.45 -0.43 16.94
CA SER A 6 -20.18 0.08 15.59
C SER A 6 -18.70 0.48 15.44
N TYR A 7 -18.14 1.20 16.41
CA TYR A 7 -16.72 1.58 16.38
C TYR A 7 -15.79 0.37 16.47
N ALA A 8 -16.14 -0.64 17.28
CA ALA A 8 -15.37 -1.87 17.39
C ALA A 8 -15.34 -2.64 16.06
N LEU A 9 -16.50 -2.82 15.42
CA LEU A 9 -16.60 -3.49 14.11
C LEU A 9 -15.78 -2.76 13.03
N VAL A 10 -15.94 -1.43 12.92
CA VAL A 10 -15.16 -0.63 11.96
C VAL A 10 -13.67 -0.75 12.23
N SER A 11 -13.25 -0.72 13.50
CA SER A 11 -11.84 -0.83 13.87
C SER A 11 -11.25 -2.18 13.47
N ILE A 12 -11.97 -3.28 13.69
CA ILE A 12 -11.53 -4.63 13.30
C ILE A 12 -11.42 -4.72 11.78
N LEU A 13 -12.47 -4.35 11.05
CA LEU A 13 -12.48 -4.42 9.59
C LEU A 13 -11.38 -3.55 8.97
N PHE A 14 -11.22 -2.33 9.48
CA PHE A 14 -10.17 -1.42 9.01
C PHE A 14 -8.78 -1.97 9.31
N THR A 15 -8.55 -2.54 10.50
CA THR A 15 -7.25 -3.12 10.87
C THR A 15 -6.87 -4.26 9.92
N ILE A 16 -7.81 -5.16 9.61
CA ILE A 16 -7.59 -6.29 8.68
C ILE A 16 -7.25 -5.74 7.28
N SER A 17 -8.06 -4.82 6.76
CA SER A 17 -7.85 -4.23 5.44
C SER A 17 -6.52 -3.46 5.34
N TYR A 18 -6.20 -2.67 6.36
CA TYR A 18 -4.95 -1.91 6.43
C TYR A 18 -3.74 -2.83 6.51
N PHE A 19 -3.82 -3.93 7.27
CA PHE A 19 -2.76 -4.94 7.32
C PHE A 19 -2.49 -5.55 5.95
N PHE A 20 -3.53 -5.97 5.22
CA PHE A 20 -3.35 -6.48 3.85
C PHE A 20 -2.79 -5.43 2.89
N SER A 21 -3.15 -4.15 3.07
CA SER A 21 -2.63 -3.05 2.25
C SER A 21 -1.13 -2.83 2.48
N LEU A 22 -0.68 -2.88 3.74
CA LEU A 22 0.74 -2.83 4.09
C LEU A 22 1.50 -4.05 3.56
N LEU A 23 0.89 -5.23 3.67
CA LEU A 23 1.47 -6.46 3.16
C LEU A 23 1.67 -6.37 1.63
N ALA A 24 0.64 -5.95 0.90
CA ALA A 24 0.74 -5.72 -0.54
C ALA A 24 1.83 -4.67 -0.90
N MET A 25 1.98 -3.63 -0.09
CA MET A 25 3.04 -2.63 -0.28
C MET A 25 4.45 -3.19 -0.10
N LEU A 26 4.64 -4.11 0.84
CA LEU A 26 5.96 -4.64 1.20
C LEU A 26 6.40 -5.84 0.36
N LEU A 27 5.47 -6.69 -0.11
CA LEU A 27 5.86 -7.84 -0.91
C LEU A 27 6.32 -7.40 -2.32
N PRO A 28 7.41 -8.00 -2.85
CA PRO A 28 7.94 -7.66 -4.16
C PRO A 28 7.27 -8.41 -5.31
N ASN A 29 5.99 -8.78 -5.17
CA ASN A 29 5.26 -9.61 -6.13
C ASN A 29 4.15 -8.85 -6.86
N TRP A 30 4.35 -7.55 -7.09
CA TRP A 30 3.38 -6.71 -7.80
C TRP A 30 3.22 -7.17 -9.24
N LEU A 31 4.35 -7.48 -9.88
CA LEU A 31 4.39 -8.02 -11.23
C LEU A 31 5.38 -9.18 -11.27
N VAL A 32 4.96 -10.28 -11.90
CA VAL A 32 5.81 -11.46 -12.09
C VAL A 32 5.95 -11.70 -13.59
N PHE A 33 7.17 -11.56 -14.09
CA PHE A 33 7.48 -11.87 -15.48
C PHE A 33 8.30 -13.17 -15.55
N SER A 34 7.79 -14.14 -16.30
CA SER A 34 8.46 -15.42 -16.55
C SER A 34 8.77 -15.56 -18.04
N THR A 35 10.01 -15.94 -18.36
CA THR A 35 10.40 -16.23 -19.74
C THR A 35 9.79 -17.56 -20.22
N ARG A 36 9.34 -17.59 -21.48
CA ARG A 36 8.72 -18.77 -22.11
C ARG A 36 9.67 -19.98 -22.14
N PRO A 37 9.15 -21.22 -22.07
CA PRO A 37 9.96 -22.46 -22.03
C PRO A 37 10.87 -22.72 -23.23
N SER A 38 10.66 -22.01 -24.33
CA SER A 38 11.39 -22.19 -25.58
C SER A 38 12.81 -21.58 -25.58
N ARG A 39 13.22 -20.90 -24.49
CA ARG A 39 14.59 -20.38 -24.33
C ARG A 39 15.35 -21.20 -23.27
N PRO A 40 16.65 -21.46 -23.46
CA PRO A 40 17.44 -22.33 -22.58
C PRO A 40 17.57 -21.83 -21.13
N PHE A 41 17.15 -20.59 -20.85
CA PHE A 41 17.22 -19.98 -19.52
C PHE A 41 15.81 -19.55 -19.06
N HIS A 42 15.22 -20.34 -18.16
CA HIS A 42 14.04 -19.94 -17.40
C HIS A 42 14.44 -18.92 -16.34
N THR A 43 13.99 -17.68 -16.47
CA THR A 43 14.23 -16.63 -15.49
C THR A 43 12.91 -16.00 -15.11
N SER A 44 12.60 -16.05 -13.81
CA SER A 44 11.47 -15.32 -13.22
C SER A 44 11.99 -14.03 -12.58
N VAL A 45 11.37 -12.91 -12.92
CA VAL A 45 11.66 -11.60 -12.34
C VAL A 45 10.44 -11.13 -11.57
N TYR A 46 10.66 -10.78 -10.31
CA TYR A 46 9.67 -10.27 -9.37
C TYR A 46 9.90 -8.78 -9.21
N TYR A 47 8.89 -7.98 -9.55
CA TYR A 47 8.92 -6.53 -9.39
C TYR A 47 8.13 -6.16 -8.15
N GLY A 48 8.79 -5.48 -7.22
CA GLY A 48 8.17 -4.76 -6.11
C GLY A 48 8.21 -3.26 -6.35
N LEU A 49 7.61 -2.54 -5.40
CA LEU A 49 7.51 -1.08 -5.48
C LEU A 49 8.90 -0.39 -5.45
N PHE A 50 9.80 -0.87 -4.60
CA PHE A 50 11.14 -0.26 -4.37
C PHE A 50 12.31 -1.13 -4.82
N LYS A 51 12.05 -2.41 -5.09
CA LYS A 51 13.08 -3.40 -5.39
C LYS A 51 12.54 -4.37 -6.41
N LYS A 52 13.43 -4.87 -7.27
CA LYS A 52 13.15 -6.03 -8.09
C LYS A 52 14.15 -7.15 -7.81
N CYS A 53 13.68 -8.38 -7.89
CA CYS A 53 14.44 -9.57 -7.58
C CYS A 53 14.37 -10.56 -8.75
N THR A 54 15.50 -11.15 -9.10
CA THR A 54 15.60 -12.13 -10.19
C THR A 54 15.94 -13.49 -9.63
N ARG A 55 15.13 -14.51 -9.94
CA ARG A 55 15.30 -15.88 -9.43
C ARG A 55 16.54 -16.60 -9.98
N TYR A 56 17.03 -16.21 -11.15
CA TYR A 56 18.18 -16.85 -11.78
C TYR A 56 19.50 -16.61 -11.03
N ASN A 57 19.65 -15.46 -10.37
CA ASN A 57 20.90 -15.08 -9.71
C ASN A 57 20.69 -14.70 -8.23
N ASP A 58 19.48 -14.92 -7.68
CA ASP A 58 19.04 -14.49 -6.34
C ASP A 58 19.46 -13.05 -5.95
N THR A 59 19.54 -12.17 -6.95
CA THR A 59 19.95 -10.78 -6.77
C THR A 59 18.71 -9.90 -6.72
N CYS A 60 18.56 -9.18 -5.61
CA CYS A 60 17.60 -8.10 -5.46
C CYS A 60 18.31 -6.75 -5.57
N ARG A 61 17.77 -5.84 -6.37
CA ARG A 61 18.33 -4.48 -6.53
C ARG A 61 17.24 -3.42 -6.44
N PRO A 62 17.61 -2.15 -6.14
CA PRO A 62 16.69 -1.03 -6.19
C PRO A 62 16.01 -0.92 -7.57
N PHE A 63 14.74 -0.54 -7.56
CA PHE A 63 13.92 -0.33 -8.74
C PHE A 63 12.96 0.84 -8.51
N PRO A 64 12.75 1.72 -9.50
CA PRO A 64 13.44 1.77 -10.80
C PRO A 64 14.86 2.38 -10.69
N SER A 65 15.73 2.07 -11.65
CA SER A 65 17.10 2.63 -11.71
C SER A 65 17.45 3.05 -13.13
N SER A 66 17.85 4.31 -13.30
CA SER A 66 18.30 4.87 -14.58
C SER A 66 19.57 4.18 -15.08
N ASP A 67 20.52 3.87 -14.18
CA ASP A 67 21.79 3.23 -14.52
C ASP A 67 21.62 1.85 -15.16
N GLN A 68 20.54 1.16 -14.79
CA GLN A 68 20.23 -0.18 -15.24
C GLN A 68 19.21 -0.22 -16.39
N ASN A 69 18.99 0.93 -17.04
CA ASN A 69 18.09 1.10 -18.18
C ASN A 69 16.63 0.65 -17.90
N ASP A 70 16.17 0.78 -16.65
CA ASP A 70 14.77 0.50 -16.30
C ASP A 70 13.83 1.62 -16.78
N CYS A 71 14.37 2.83 -16.97
CA CYS A 71 13.67 4.02 -17.44
C CYS A 71 13.66 4.14 -18.97
N ALA A 72 13.73 3.02 -19.70
CA ALA A 72 13.83 3.04 -21.16
C ALA A 72 12.57 3.61 -21.84
N GLU A 73 11.41 3.38 -21.25
CA GLU A 73 10.14 3.96 -21.70
C GLU A 73 9.99 5.39 -21.14
N ARG A 74 9.48 6.30 -21.97
CA ARG A 74 9.32 7.72 -21.56
C ARG A 74 8.42 7.80 -20.34
N ASN A 75 8.81 8.62 -19.36
CA ASN A 75 8.11 8.89 -18.11
C ASN A 75 7.89 7.68 -17.18
N PHE A 76 8.33 6.47 -17.55
CA PHE A 76 8.06 5.27 -16.75
C PHE A 76 8.56 5.39 -15.31
N CYS A 77 9.76 5.94 -15.13
CA CYS A 77 10.34 6.09 -13.78
C CYS A 77 9.62 7.15 -12.96
N GLU A 78 9.17 8.25 -13.58
CA GLU A 78 8.41 9.30 -12.91
C GLU A 78 7.02 8.79 -12.48
N GLU A 79 6.35 8.06 -13.37
CA GLU A 79 5.04 7.44 -13.10
C GLU A 79 5.14 6.37 -12.00
N TRP A 80 6.17 5.52 -12.06
CA TRP A 80 6.40 4.50 -11.04
C TRP A 80 6.75 5.10 -9.67
N GLU A 81 7.58 6.14 -9.66
CA GLU A 81 7.91 6.88 -8.43
C GLU A 81 6.68 7.57 -7.85
N ALA A 82 5.84 8.19 -8.70
CA ALA A 82 4.57 8.78 -8.27
C ALA A 82 3.64 7.73 -7.64
N ALA A 83 3.53 6.54 -8.23
CA ALA A 83 2.78 5.43 -7.66
C ALA A 83 3.34 5.01 -6.29
N ALA A 84 4.67 4.95 -6.15
CA ALA A 84 5.32 4.63 -4.89
C ALA A 84 5.05 5.68 -3.80
N ILE A 85 5.13 6.96 -4.14
CA ILE A 85 4.79 8.08 -3.25
C ILE A 85 3.32 7.98 -2.84
N GLY A 86 2.41 7.72 -3.78
CA GLY A 86 0.99 7.52 -3.50
C GLY A 86 0.73 6.38 -2.52
N MET A 87 1.47 5.26 -2.64
CA MET A 87 1.41 4.17 -1.69
C MET A 87 1.87 4.56 -0.29
N ILE A 88 2.99 5.29 -0.18
CA ILE A 88 3.52 5.77 1.09
C ILE A 88 2.55 6.73 1.77
N LEU A 89 2.02 7.71 1.03
CA LEU A 89 1.06 8.69 1.57
C LEU A 89 -0.18 8.01 2.14
N ALA A 90 -0.72 7.02 1.42
CA ALA A 90 -1.86 6.26 1.90
C ALA A 90 -1.53 5.39 3.12
N ALA A 91 -0.32 4.83 3.22
CA ALA A 91 0.11 4.15 4.42
C ALA A 91 0.14 5.11 5.63
N VAL A 92 0.64 6.34 5.45
CA VAL A 92 0.64 7.35 6.53
C VAL A 92 -0.78 7.72 6.95
N VAL A 93 -1.66 8.06 6.00
CA VAL A 93 -3.05 8.42 6.29
C VAL A 93 -3.82 7.26 6.93
N GLY A 94 -3.62 6.04 6.43
CA GLY A 94 -4.22 4.84 7.00
C GLY A 94 -3.74 4.56 8.43
N GLY A 95 -2.45 4.79 8.70
CA GLY A 95 -1.88 4.71 10.05
C GLY A 95 -2.50 5.72 11.02
N LEU A 96 -2.70 6.97 10.59
CA LEU A 96 -3.38 8.00 11.40
C LEU A 96 -4.84 7.61 11.69
N ALA A 97 -5.57 7.09 10.70
CA ALA A 97 -6.92 6.59 10.88
C ALA A 97 -6.98 5.42 11.87
N TRP A 98 -6.02 4.49 11.77
CA TRP A 98 -5.90 3.35 12.67
C TRP A 98 -5.64 3.77 14.13
N LEU A 99 -4.71 4.71 14.34
CA LEU A 99 -4.42 5.27 15.67
C LEU A 99 -5.64 5.97 16.27
N HIS A 100 -6.40 6.70 15.46
CA HIS A 100 -7.64 7.33 15.90
C HIS A 100 -8.69 6.29 16.30
N LEU A 101 -8.87 5.22 15.52
CA LEU A 101 -9.80 4.14 15.84
C LEU A 101 -9.46 3.49 17.19
N ILE A 102 -8.18 3.19 17.43
CA ILE A 102 -7.72 2.64 18.72
C ILE A 102 -7.99 3.62 19.86
N SER A 103 -7.66 4.89 19.66
CA SER A 103 -7.89 5.94 20.66
C SER A 103 -9.35 6.08 21.06
N VAL A 104 -10.28 5.82 20.14
CA VAL A 104 -11.74 5.86 20.37
C VAL A 104 -12.23 4.66 21.17
N LEU A 105 -11.61 3.49 20.97
CA LEU A 105 -11.91 2.29 21.74
C LEU A 105 -11.42 2.40 23.18
N LEU A 106 -10.20 2.92 23.37
CA LEU A 106 -9.58 3.13 24.69
C LEU A 106 -10.16 4.36 25.41
N GLY A 107 -10.72 5.31 24.68
CA GLY A 107 -11.26 6.56 25.21
C GLY A 107 -12.70 6.48 25.74
N GLY A 108 -13.10 7.53 26.45
CA GLY A 108 -14.46 7.71 26.99
C GLY A 108 -15.47 8.27 25.98
N ARG A 109 -16.71 8.49 26.44
CA ARG A 109 -17.83 8.99 25.60
C ARG A 109 -17.49 10.28 24.85
N ALA A 110 -16.83 11.24 25.51
CA ALA A 110 -16.47 12.52 24.88
C ALA A 110 -15.58 12.38 23.63
N MET A 111 -14.67 11.39 23.61
CA MET A 111 -13.83 11.11 22.45
C MET A 111 -14.66 10.55 21.28
N ARG A 112 -15.64 9.68 21.58
CA ARG A 112 -16.53 9.05 20.59
C ARG A 112 -17.43 10.05 19.89
N ASP A 113 -17.81 11.12 20.58
CA ASP A 113 -18.71 12.15 20.04
C ASP A 113 -18.02 13.06 19.02
N ARG A 114 -16.71 13.27 19.15
CA ARG A 114 -15.90 14.02 18.19
C ARG A 114 -15.31 13.14 17.09
N ALA A 115 -15.06 11.87 17.38
CA ALA A 115 -14.34 10.96 16.51
C ALA A 115 -14.97 10.75 15.13
N TRP A 116 -16.30 10.59 15.05
CA TRP A 116 -16.96 10.28 13.79
C TRP A 116 -16.66 11.32 12.70
N LYS A 117 -16.57 12.61 13.06
CA LYS A 117 -16.26 13.70 12.11
C LYS A 117 -14.86 13.55 11.52
N ILE A 118 -13.88 13.24 12.37
CA ILE A 118 -12.48 13.09 11.98
C ILE A 118 -12.31 11.81 11.15
N LEU A 119 -12.93 10.70 11.59
CA LEU A 119 -12.88 9.42 10.89
C LEU A 119 -13.53 9.49 9.50
N SER A 120 -14.65 10.22 9.34
CA SER A 120 -15.26 10.42 8.03
C SER A 120 -14.31 11.11 7.04
N VAL A 121 -13.60 12.14 7.47
CA VAL A 121 -12.62 12.84 6.62
C VAL A 121 -11.43 11.94 6.30
N LEU A 122 -10.89 11.25 7.30
CA LEU A 122 -9.74 10.34 7.10
C LEU A 122 -10.07 9.18 6.17
N PHE A 123 -11.25 8.56 6.31
CA PHE A 123 -11.69 7.49 5.40
C PHE A 123 -11.97 7.99 3.99
N PHE A 124 -12.51 9.20 3.85
CA PHE A 124 -12.68 9.81 2.54
C PHE A 124 -11.32 10.00 1.85
N VAL A 125 -10.36 10.63 2.53
CA VAL A 125 -9.00 10.84 1.98
C VAL A 125 -8.30 9.52 1.67
N TYR A 126 -8.41 8.52 2.56
CA TYR A 126 -7.83 7.19 2.33
C TYR A 126 -8.48 6.47 1.13
N GLY A 127 -9.78 6.66 0.93
CA GLY A 127 -10.56 5.99 -0.13
C GLY A 127 -10.39 6.57 -1.54
N ILE A 128 -9.95 7.83 -1.66
CA ILE A 128 -9.72 8.52 -2.96
C ILE A 128 -8.75 7.76 -3.87
N ARG A 129 -7.93 6.86 -3.30
CA ARG A 129 -7.10 5.88 -4.02
C ARG A 129 -7.77 5.17 -5.20
N ASN A 130 -9.10 5.00 -5.20
CA ASN A 130 -9.83 4.28 -6.25
C ASN A 130 -10.31 5.16 -7.42
N PHE A 131 -10.02 6.47 -7.43
CA PHE A 131 -10.55 7.39 -8.46
C PHE A 131 -9.58 7.68 -9.61
N ASP A 132 -8.36 7.12 -9.56
CA ASP A 132 -7.36 7.20 -10.64
C ASP A 132 -7.25 5.84 -11.36
N ILE A 133 -8.30 5.44 -12.09
CA ILE A 133 -8.25 4.51 -13.23
C ILE A 133 -9.14 5.07 -14.34
#